data_AF-A0A245ZU02-F1
#
_entry.id   AF-A0A245ZU02-F1
#
_cell.length_a   1.000
_cell.length_b   1.000
_cell.length_c   1.000
_cell.angle_alpha   90.00
_cell.angle_beta   90.00
_cell.angle_gamma   90.00
#
_symmetry.space_group_name_H-M   'P 1'
#
loop_
_entity.id
_entity.type
_entity.pdbx_description
1 polymer ?
#
loop_
_entity_poly.entity_id
_entity_poly.type
_entity_poly.pdbx_seq_one_letter_code
_entity_poly.pdbx_strand_id
1 'polypeptide(L)'
;MASVAPMRALFPLILLIAATPAQAQLCNGNSIPLQPDGRALGHLPYGDAAPGTLVTVPGDLAINTCRLRPEAAADLQRLIAAAAGDRAVEGRLYAFSCHRSLAYQQSTFCRTRESDSGADRAISAAPPGHSEHATGYALDFTVRPADGCPDAEACMAAKPAFRWLAANAPRFGFEMSFPAGNKQGVKWEPWHWRWVGTSATAPGAARARFLFARARRDFAANPAVDPVPVIVPPPVVRTIAPPPADTGKRKKRQRRKNKAER
;
A
#
# COMPACT_ATOMS: atom_id res chain seq x y z
N MET A 1 41.44 -17.67 -66.51
CA MET A 1 40.59 -18.36 -65.52
C MET A 1 40.67 -17.57 -64.22
N ALA A 2 39.63 -16.81 -63.88
CA ALA A 2 39.60 -15.98 -62.67
C ALA A 2 38.97 -16.77 -61.52
N SER A 3 39.70 -16.95 -60.43
CA SER A 3 39.21 -17.62 -59.21
C SER A 3 38.62 -16.57 -58.27
N VAL A 4 37.31 -16.64 -58.05
CA VAL A 4 36.59 -15.78 -57.10
C VAL A 4 36.55 -16.51 -55.76
N ALA A 5 37.22 -15.95 -54.75
CA ALA A 5 37.17 -16.46 -53.39
C ALA A 5 35.81 -16.11 -52.74
N PRO A 6 35.19 -17.02 -51.97
CA PRO A 6 33.90 -16.76 -51.33
C PRO A 6 34.08 -15.82 -50.13
N MET A 7 33.38 -14.69 -50.17
CA MET A 7 33.30 -13.73 -49.07
C MET A 7 32.49 -14.36 -47.93
N ARG A 8 33.15 -14.79 -46.85
CA ARG A 8 32.48 -15.28 -45.64
C ARG A 8 31.80 -14.11 -44.94
N ALA A 9 30.46 -14.08 -45.00
CA ALA A 9 29.66 -13.17 -44.22
C ALA A 9 29.80 -13.51 -42.72
N LEU A 10 30.52 -12.69 -41.98
CA LEU A 10 30.51 -12.69 -40.51
C LEU A 10 29.18 -12.11 -40.04
N PHE A 11 28.24 -12.97 -39.67
CA PHE A 11 27.05 -12.54 -38.93
C PHE A 11 27.48 -12.15 -37.50
N PRO A 12 27.21 -10.92 -37.03
CA PRO A 12 27.48 -10.56 -35.64
C PRO A 12 26.57 -11.39 -34.74
N LEU A 13 27.17 -12.20 -33.86
CA LEU A 13 26.47 -12.89 -32.80
C LEU A 13 25.94 -11.84 -31.82
N ILE A 14 24.68 -11.43 -31.97
CA ILE A 14 24.00 -10.57 -31.02
C ILE A 14 23.79 -11.39 -29.74
N LEU A 15 24.64 -11.17 -28.75
CA LEU A 15 24.47 -11.73 -27.41
C LEU A 15 23.26 -11.04 -26.77
N LEU A 16 22.11 -11.72 -26.78
CA LEU A 16 20.95 -11.33 -25.98
C LEU A 16 21.33 -11.43 -24.51
N ILE A 17 21.70 -10.29 -23.90
CA ILE A 17 21.86 -10.19 -22.45
C ILE A 17 20.45 -10.30 -21.86
N ALA A 18 20.05 -11.49 -21.43
CA ALA A 18 18.85 -11.66 -20.64
C ALA A 18 19.04 -10.92 -19.32
N ALA A 19 18.27 -9.83 -19.12
CA ALA A 19 18.28 -9.11 -17.85
C ALA A 19 17.85 -10.05 -16.73
N THR A 20 18.70 -10.21 -15.72
CA THR A 20 18.32 -10.94 -14.51
C THR A 20 17.18 -10.18 -13.83
N PRO A 21 16.10 -10.87 -13.41
CA PRO A 21 15.00 -10.21 -12.74
C PRO A 21 15.52 -9.59 -11.43
N ALA A 22 15.16 -8.35 -11.17
CA ALA A 22 15.49 -7.68 -9.92
C ALA A 22 14.97 -8.49 -8.72
N GLN A 23 15.74 -8.53 -7.64
CA GLN A 23 15.43 -9.35 -6.48
C GLN A 23 15.34 -8.52 -5.20
N ALA A 24 14.45 -8.92 -4.29
CA ALA A 24 14.40 -8.42 -2.93
C ALA A 24 15.11 -9.39 -1.99
N GLN A 25 15.99 -8.85 -1.15
CA GLN A 25 16.66 -9.63 -0.12
C GLN A 25 15.72 -9.87 1.06
N LEU A 26 15.70 -11.11 1.55
CA LEU A 26 14.95 -11.56 2.72
C LEU A 26 15.92 -11.79 3.90
N CYS A 27 15.92 -13.01 4.45
CA CYS A 27 16.71 -13.41 5.60
C CYS A 27 17.91 -14.27 5.18
N ASN A 28 19.02 -14.20 5.91
CA ASN A 28 20.18 -15.09 5.75
C ASN A 28 20.73 -15.18 4.31
N GLY A 29 20.65 -14.08 3.56
CA GLY A 29 21.11 -14.04 2.15
C GLY A 29 20.12 -14.59 1.14
N ASN A 30 18.96 -15.12 1.57
CA ASN A 30 17.89 -15.53 0.67
C ASN A 30 17.27 -14.30 -0.02
N SER A 31 16.77 -14.50 -1.23
CA SER A 31 16.13 -13.47 -2.02
C SER A 31 14.98 -14.05 -2.84
N ILE A 32 14.06 -13.17 -3.26
CA ILE A 32 12.95 -13.51 -4.13
C ILE A 32 12.94 -12.59 -5.35
N PRO A 33 12.48 -13.06 -6.52
CA PRO A 33 12.24 -12.18 -7.65
C PRO A 33 11.13 -11.17 -7.31
N LEU A 34 11.31 -9.93 -7.74
CA LEU A 34 10.27 -8.91 -7.65
C LEU A 34 9.14 -9.21 -8.62
N GLN A 35 7.91 -8.86 -8.22
CA GLN A 35 6.76 -8.84 -9.12
C GLN A 35 6.97 -7.80 -10.23
N PRO A 36 6.26 -7.89 -11.38
CA PRO A 36 6.41 -6.92 -12.48
C PRO A 36 6.18 -5.46 -12.07
N ASP A 37 5.36 -5.24 -11.03
CA ASP A 37 5.10 -3.92 -10.45
C ASP A 37 6.13 -3.51 -9.37
N GLY A 38 7.22 -4.26 -9.23
CA GLY A 38 8.31 -4.04 -8.29
C GLY A 38 8.02 -4.49 -6.86
N ARG A 39 6.87 -5.12 -6.59
CA ARG A 39 6.54 -5.57 -5.22
C ARG A 39 7.31 -6.82 -4.80
N ALA A 40 7.67 -6.86 -3.52
CA ALA A 40 8.15 -8.06 -2.84
C ALA A 40 7.09 -8.51 -1.84
N LEU A 41 6.51 -9.70 -2.04
CA LEU A 41 5.46 -10.26 -1.17
C LEU A 41 4.31 -9.28 -0.90
N GLY A 42 3.87 -8.54 -1.93
CA GLY A 42 2.82 -7.52 -1.81
C GLY A 42 3.29 -6.14 -1.34
N HIS A 43 4.55 -5.95 -0.94
CA HIS A 43 5.05 -4.66 -0.45
C HIS A 43 5.76 -3.83 -1.52
N LEU A 44 5.44 -2.54 -1.57
CA LEU A 44 6.05 -1.58 -2.51
C LEU A 44 7.46 -1.16 -2.06
N PRO A 45 8.39 -0.86 -2.99
CA PRO A 45 9.73 -0.41 -2.64
C PRO A 45 9.73 1.08 -2.25
N TYR A 46 10.46 1.43 -1.18
CA TYR A 46 10.50 2.80 -0.65
C TYR A 46 11.92 3.37 -0.42
N GLY A 47 12.95 2.54 -0.43
CA GLY A 47 14.32 2.96 -0.08
C GLY A 47 14.47 3.38 1.39
N ASP A 48 15.60 4.00 1.76
CA ASP A 48 15.84 4.52 3.11
C ASP A 48 15.86 6.05 3.12
N ALA A 49 15.53 6.64 4.26
CA ALA A 49 15.72 8.05 4.51
C ALA A 49 17.22 8.37 4.52
N ALA A 50 17.62 9.37 3.74
CA ALA A 50 19.01 9.82 3.71
C ALA A 50 19.52 10.22 5.11
N PRO A 51 20.81 9.96 5.43
CA PRO A 51 21.40 10.39 6.70
C PRO A 51 21.19 11.88 6.99
N GLY A 52 20.99 12.23 8.26
CA GLY A 52 20.81 13.62 8.70
C GLY A 52 19.44 14.24 8.37
N THR A 53 18.54 13.51 7.73
CA THR A 53 17.24 14.07 7.30
C THR A 53 16.06 13.77 8.22
N LEU A 54 16.33 13.22 9.41
CA LEU A 54 15.33 12.84 10.41
C LEU A 54 15.62 13.53 11.74
N VAL A 55 14.57 13.99 12.40
CA VAL A 55 14.60 14.55 13.75
C VAL A 55 14.04 13.56 14.75
N THR A 56 14.48 13.66 16.00
CA THR A 56 13.91 12.90 17.10
C THR A 56 12.60 13.55 17.53
N VAL A 57 11.53 12.76 17.61
CA VAL A 57 10.25 13.18 18.17
C VAL A 57 10.42 13.36 19.69
N PRO A 58 9.86 14.44 20.29
CA PRO A 58 9.88 14.62 21.74
C PRO A 58 9.41 13.38 22.50
N GLY A 59 10.13 13.03 23.58
CA GLY A 59 9.91 11.76 24.30
C GLY A 59 8.55 11.64 24.99
N ASP A 60 7.86 12.75 25.23
CA ASP A 60 6.49 12.75 25.76
C ASP A 60 5.44 12.44 24.68
N LEU A 61 5.82 12.40 23.40
CA LEU A 61 4.93 12.08 22.28
C LEU A 61 5.14 10.64 21.75
N ALA A 62 6.13 9.92 22.27
CA ALA A 62 6.47 8.58 21.82
C ALA A 62 6.77 7.61 22.97
N ILE A 63 6.50 6.31 22.77
CA ILE A 63 6.82 5.26 23.76
C ILE A 63 8.31 4.90 23.73
N ASN A 64 8.89 4.84 22.53
CA ASN A 64 10.30 4.56 22.28
C ASN A 64 10.93 5.73 21.54
N THR A 65 12.25 5.71 21.37
CA THR A 65 12.94 6.64 20.46
C THR A 65 12.29 6.58 19.08
N CYS A 66 11.63 7.67 18.70
CA CYS A 66 10.94 7.82 17.43
C CYS A 66 11.65 8.88 16.62
N ARG A 67 12.02 8.57 15.37
CA ARG A 67 12.58 9.53 14.43
C ARG A 67 11.69 9.63 13.20
N LEU A 68 11.44 10.86 12.76
CA LEU A 68 10.61 11.17 11.61
C LEU A 68 11.23 12.30 10.79
N ARG A 69 10.71 12.50 9.59
CA ARG A 69 10.95 13.72 8.81
C ARG A 69 10.47 14.94 9.61
N PRO A 70 11.19 16.08 9.60
CA PRO A 70 10.82 17.26 10.39
C PRO A 70 9.36 17.68 10.24
N GLU A 71 8.84 17.65 9.02
CA GLU A 71 7.49 18.08 8.69
C GLU A 71 6.44 17.11 9.26
N ALA A 72 6.68 15.80 9.15
CA ALA A 72 5.84 14.78 9.76
C ALA A 72 5.89 14.82 11.29
N ALA A 73 7.05 15.08 11.89
CA ALA A 73 7.19 15.24 13.34
C ALA A 73 6.40 16.46 13.87
N ALA A 74 6.45 17.58 13.14
CA ALA A 74 5.69 18.78 13.49
C ALA A 74 4.17 18.54 13.41
N ASP A 75 3.70 17.83 12.39
CA ASP A 75 2.29 17.44 12.28
C ASP A 75 1.86 16.41 13.32
N LEU A 76 2.73 15.45 13.66
CA LEU A 76 2.48 14.50 14.75
C LEU A 76 2.27 15.23 16.08
N GLN A 77 3.12 16.22 16.39
CA GLN A 77 2.97 17.03 17.59
C GLN A 77 1.64 17.78 17.61
N ARG A 78 1.23 18.37 16.48
CA ARG A 78 -0.09 19.01 16.37
C ARG A 78 -1.24 18.03 16.57
N LEU A 79 -1.15 16.83 15.97
CA LEU A 79 -2.15 15.78 16.10
C LEU A 79 -2.30 15.32 17.56
N ILE A 80 -1.19 14.99 18.23
CA ILE A 80 -1.23 14.52 19.62
C ILE A 80 -1.71 15.62 20.56
N ALA A 81 -1.31 16.88 20.33
CA ALA A 81 -1.82 18.01 21.11
C ALA A 81 -3.34 18.20 20.94
N ALA A 82 -3.85 18.08 19.71
CA ALA A 82 -5.29 18.14 19.45
C ALA A 82 -6.04 16.97 20.10
N ALA A 83 -5.48 15.76 20.05
CA ALA A 83 -6.05 14.60 20.71
C ALA A 83 -6.10 14.78 22.24
N ALA A 84 -5.04 15.29 22.84
CA ALA A 84 -4.98 15.51 24.29
C ALA A 84 -6.01 16.54 24.79
N GLY A 85 -6.44 17.46 23.93
CA GLY A 85 -7.49 18.44 24.24
C GLY A 85 -8.92 17.92 24.06
N ASP A 86 -9.11 16.72 23.49
CA ASP A 86 -10.44 16.21 23.13
C ASP A 86 -10.85 15.03 24.03
N ARG A 87 -11.98 15.21 24.75
CA ARG A 87 -12.51 14.20 25.67
C ARG A 87 -12.96 12.92 24.96
N ALA A 88 -13.24 12.97 23.66
CA ALA A 88 -13.65 11.79 22.88
C ALA A 88 -12.52 10.76 22.67
N VAL A 89 -11.27 11.12 22.98
CA VAL A 89 -10.12 10.22 22.85
C VAL A 89 -10.10 9.16 23.95
N GLU A 90 -10.57 9.47 25.17
CA GLU A 90 -10.58 8.56 26.32
C GLU A 90 -9.25 7.80 26.50
N GLY A 91 -8.15 8.54 26.55
CA GLY A 91 -6.78 8.02 26.62
C GLY A 91 -5.79 9.02 26.06
N ARG A 92 -4.56 8.57 25.79
CA ARG A 92 -3.53 9.39 25.15
C ARG A 92 -2.88 8.63 23.99
N LEU A 93 -2.82 9.29 22.84
CA LEU A 93 -2.13 8.80 21.64
C LEU A 93 -0.63 9.04 21.77
N TYR A 94 0.15 8.07 21.29
CA TYR A 94 1.60 8.14 21.19
C TYR A 94 2.07 7.56 19.86
N ALA A 95 3.23 8.01 19.40
CA ALA A 95 4.01 7.26 18.41
C ALA A 95 4.71 6.07 19.09
N PHE A 96 4.58 4.88 18.51
CA PHE A 96 5.14 3.65 19.05
C PHE A 96 6.41 3.22 18.28
N SER A 97 6.32 3.21 16.96
CA SER A 97 7.38 2.77 16.04
C SER A 97 7.42 3.72 14.83
N CYS A 98 8.60 4.24 14.49
CA CYS A 98 8.76 5.32 13.50
C CYS A 98 9.80 4.92 12.44
N HIS A 99 10.77 5.76 12.10
CA HIS A 99 11.80 5.36 11.14
C HIS A 99 12.50 4.06 11.53
N ARG A 100 12.57 3.14 10.58
CA ARG A 100 13.36 1.90 10.66
C ARG A 100 14.29 1.85 9.46
N SER A 101 15.59 1.82 9.72
CA SER A 101 16.58 1.62 8.64
C SER A 101 16.38 0.27 7.97
N LEU A 102 16.93 0.09 6.77
CA LEU A 102 16.88 -1.21 6.06
C LEU A 102 17.43 -2.36 6.91
N ALA A 103 18.55 -2.14 7.61
CA ALA A 103 19.15 -3.14 8.49
C ALA A 103 18.22 -3.51 9.65
N TYR A 104 17.58 -2.51 10.28
CA TYR A 104 16.65 -2.79 11.36
C TYR A 104 15.35 -3.44 10.87
N GLN A 105 14.89 -3.07 9.68
CA GLN A 105 13.77 -3.74 9.02
C GLN A 105 14.08 -5.21 8.76
N GLN A 106 15.32 -5.55 8.35
CA GLN A 106 15.75 -6.94 8.21
C GLN A 106 15.71 -7.70 9.53
N SER A 107 16.22 -7.13 10.61
CA SER A 107 16.10 -7.76 11.94
C SER A 107 14.63 -7.95 12.34
N THR A 108 13.75 -7.00 12.00
CA THR A 108 12.32 -7.10 12.32
C THR A 108 11.64 -8.20 11.50
N PHE A 109 11.86 -8.22 10.20
CA PHE A 109 11.31 -9.22 9.28
C PHE A 109 11.80 -10.63 9.65
N CYS A 110 13.08 -10.78 9.98
CA CYS A 110 13.71 -12.08 10.24
C CYS A 110 13.62 -12.56 11.69
N ARG A 111 12.89 -11.85 12.56
CA ARG A 111 12.78 -12.18 13.99
C ARG A 111 12.07 -13.51 14.23
N THR A 112 11.07 -13.85 13.42
CA THR A 112 10.35 -15.13 13.53
C THR A 112 10.98 -16.19 12.63
N ARG A 113 11.14 -17.40 13.14
CA ARG A 113 11.65 -18.57 12.38
C ARG A 113 10.55 -19.23 11.54
N GLU A 114 9.88 -18.41 10.74
CA GLU A 114 8.89 -18.85 9.74
C GLU A 114 9.55 -19.29 8.43
N SER A 115 8.73 -19.70 7.47
CA SER A 115 9.12 -20.25 6.18
C SER A 115 10.18 -19.43 5.43
N ASP A 116 11.02 -20.10 4.65
CA ASP A 116 12.08 -19.46 3.86
C ASP A 116 11.54 -18.57 2.74
N SER A 117 10.30 -18.79 2.31
CA SER A 117 9.61 -17.93 1.34
C SER A 117 9.36 -16.51 1.87
N GLY A 118 9.32 -16.37 3.20
CA GLY A 118 8.99 -15.12 3.89
C GLY A 118 7.54 -14.67 3.74
N ALA A 119 6.67 -15.45 3.08
CA ALA A 119 5.28 -15.06 2.82
C ALA A 119 4.49 -14.86 4.12
N ASP A 120 4.67 -15.75 5.09
CA ASP A 120 4.01 -15.67 6.41
C ASP A 120 4.44 -14.40 7.16
N ARG A 121 5.74 -14.09 7.14
CA ARG A 121 6.30 -12.86 7.73
C ARG A 121 5.73 -11.61 7.06
N ALA A 122 5.60 -11.64 5.74
CA ALA A 122 5.13 -10.52 4.94
C ALA A 122 3.67 -10.13 5.21
N ILE A 123 2.89 -11.00 5.88
CA ILE A 123 1.57 -10.65 6.39
C ILE A 123 1.68 -9.53 7.43
N SER A 124 2.71 -9.56 8.28
CA SER A 124 2.86 -8.66 9.44
C SER A 124 4.06 -7.71 9.39
N ALA A 125 5.04 -7.95 8.51
CA ALA A 125 6.22 -7.11 8.38
C ALA A 125 6.68 -7.05 6.93
N ALA A 126 6.87 -5.85 6.40
CA ALA A 126 7.41 -5.69 5.05
C ALA A 126 8.84 -6.26 4.92
N PRO A 127 9.22 -6.84 3.77
CA PRO A 127 10.61 -7.16 3.46
C PRO A 127 11.54 -5.94 3.58
N PRO A 128 12.84 -6.14 3.85
CA PRO A 128 13.85 -5.07 3.84
C PRO A 128 13.80 -4.25 2.55
N GLY A 129 13.77 -2.92 2.67
CA GLY A 129 13.67 -2.00 1.53
C GLY A 129 12.23 -1.75 1.02
N HIS A 130 11.25 -2.49 1.53
CA HIS A 130 9.84 -2.40 1.15
C HIS A 130 8.92 -1.89 2.28
N SER A 131 9.49 -1.39 3.38
CA SER A 131 8.74 -0.83 4.52
C SER A 131 8.55 0.67 4.39
N GLU A 132 7.32 1.17 4.56
CA GLU A 132 7.04 2.61 4.57
C GLU A 132 7.80 3.35 5.68
N HIS A 133 8.12 2.67 6.80
CA HIS A 133 8.90 3.25 7.90
C HIS A 133 10.27 3.75 7.47
N ALA A 134 10.90 3.09 6.48
CA ALA A 134 12.22 3.48 6.01
C ALA A 134 12.23 4.88 5.40
N THR A 135 11.08 5.39 4.92
CA THR A 135 10.97 6.76 4.37
C THR A 135 11.14 7.86 5.42
N GLY A 136 10.87 7.55 6.70
CA GLY A 136 10.74 8.50 7.80
C GLY A 136 9.42 9.28 7.82
N TYR A 137 8.46 8.95 6.95
CA TYR A 137 7.13 9.55 6.93
C TYR A 137 6.04 8.65 7.56
N ALA A 138 6.32 7.37 7.82
CA ALA A 138 5.37 6.45 8.42
C ALA A 138 5.68 6.18 9.90
N LEU A 139 4.62 5.93 10.67
CA LEU A 139 4.68 5.56 12.07
C LEU A 139 3.50 4.68 12.47
N ASP A 140 3.70 3.97 13.58
CA ASP A 140 2.68 3.21 14.28
C ASP A 140 2.17 4.04 15.46
N PHE A 141 0.85 4.27 15.53
CA PHE A 141 0.21 4.86 16.69
C PHE A 141 -0.09 3.80 17.75
N THR A 142 -0.09 4.22 19.00
CA THR A 142 -0.64 3.45 20.11
C THR A 142 -1.38 4.34 21.11
N VAL A 143 -2.14 3.72 22.01
CA VAL A 143 -2.94 4.40 23.04
C VAL A 143 -2.45 3.96 24.42
N ARG A 144 -2.42 4.91 25.37
CA ARG A 144 -2.30 4.61 26.79
C ARG A 144 -3.51 5.13 27.57
N PRO A 145 -3.96 4.40 28.62
CA PRO A 145 -3.48 3.06 29.00
C PRO A 145 -3.76 1.99 27.93
N ALA A 146 -2.97 0.92 27.95
CA ALA A 146 -3.06 -0.13 26.93
C ALA A 146 -4.32 -1.00 27.10
N ASP A 147 -4.83 -1.14 28.33
CA ASP A 147 -6.06 -1.88 28.69
C ASP A 147 -6.16 -3.26 28.04
N GLY A 148 -5.09 -4.06 28.15
CA GLY A 148 -5.03 -5.42 27.61
C GLY A 148 -4.86 -5.52 26.10
N CYS A 149 -4.72 -4.40 25.38
CA CYS A 149 -4.38 -4.38 23.96
C CYS A 149 -2.89 -4.08 23.76
N PRO A 150 -2.09 -5.03 23.26
CA PRO A 150 -0.68 -4.77 22.93
C PRO A 150 -0.52 -3.68 21.86
N ASP A 151 0.68 -3.09 21.82
CA ASP A 151 1.03 -2.12 20.77
C ASP A 151 1.05 -2.79 19.38
N ALA A 152 0.69 -2.03 18.35
CA ALA A 152 0.62 -2.50 16.98
C ALA A 152 -0.28 -3.74 16.77
N GLU A 153 -1.42 -3.76 17.47
CA GLU A 153 -2.43 -4.81 17.35
C GLU A 153 -3.83 -4.28 16.98
N ALA A 154 -4.64 -5.14 16.35
CA ALA A 154 -5.93 -4.76 15.79
C ALA A 154 -6.95 -4.33 16.84
N CYS A 155 -6.81 -4.79 18.09
CA CYS A 155 -7.65 -4.39 19.22
C CYS A 155 -7.61 -2.87 19.48
N MET A 156 -6.58 -2.15 19.00
CA MET A 156 -6.53 -0.68 19.10
C MET A 156 -7.75 -0.04 18.41
N ALA A 157 -8.26 -0.66 17.34
CA ALA A 157 -9.39 -0.14 16.58
C ALA A 157 -10.69 -0.07 17.39
N ALA A 158 -10.80 -0.81 18.49
CA ALA A 158 -11.94 -0.76 19.39
C ALA A 158 -11.89 0.44 20.37
N LYS A 159 -10.76 1.13 20.49
CA LYS A 159 -10.58 2.24 21.44
C LYS A 159 -11.21 3.54 20.91
N PRO A 160 -11.81 4.39 21.78
CA PRO A 160 -12.30 5.71 21.40
C PRO A 160 -11.22 6.58 20.73
N ALA A 161 -9.98 6.51 21.20
CA ALA A 161 -8.83 7.16 20.61
C ALA A 161 -8.61 6.82 19.13
N PHE A 162 -8.82 5.55 18.72
CA PHE A 162 -8.70 5.17 17.32
C PHE A 162 -9.84 5.78 16.48
N ARG A 163 -11.07 5.80 16.99
CA ARG A 163 -12.19 6.47 16.30
C ARG A 163 -11.89 7.96 16.08
N TRP A 164 -11.35 8.63 17.10
CA TRP A 164 -10.92 10.01 16.97
C TRP A 164 -9.79 10.16 15.93
N LEU A 165 -8.78 9.28 15.98
CA LEU A 165 -7.68 9.26 15.03
C LEU A 165 -8.17 9.09 13.59
N ALA A 166 -9.05 8.11 13.34
CA ALA A 166 -9.64 7.85 12.03
C ALA A 166 -10.44 9.05 11.47
N ALA A 167 -11.07 9.83 12.33
CA ALA A 167 -11.81 11.02 11.91
C ALA A 167 -10.90 12.25 11.69
N ASN A 168 -9.78 12.36 12.39
CA ASN A 168 -9.01 13.61 12.48
C ASN A 168 -7.61 13.57 11.87
N ALA A 169 -6.96 12.40 11.83
CA ALA A 169 -5.61 12.23 11.31
C ALA A 169 -5.39 12.84 9.91
N PRO A 170 -6.34 12.74 8.95
CA PRO A 170 -6.17 13.38 7.64
C PRO A 170 -5.96 14.89 7.69
N ARG A 171 -6.54 15.58 8.69
CA ARG A 171 -6.39 17.04 8.87
C ARG A 171 -4.95 17.43 9.25
N PHE A 172 -4.18 16.47 9.77
CA PHE A 172 -2.76 16.61 10.11
C PHE A 172 -1.86 15.92 9.08
N GLY A 173 -2.41 15.54 7.92
CA GLY A 173 -1.64 14.95 6.83
C GLY A 173 -1.32 13.47 7.01
N PHE A 174 -1.92 12.78 7.98
CA PHE A 174 -1.75 11.34 8.17
C PHE A 174 -2.90 10.54 7.54
N GLU A 175 -2.56 9.51 6.78
CA GLU A 175 -3.51 8.56 6.19
C GLU A 175 -3.15 7.11 6.54
N MET A 176 -4.16 6.25 6.69
CA MET A 176 -3.95 4.87 7.13
C MET A 176 -3.62 3.98 5.93
N SER A 177 -2.38 3.49 5.86
CA SER A 177 -1.84 2.84 4.65
C SER A 177 -2.50 1.51 4.34
N PHE A 178 -2.85 0.72 5.37
CA PHE A 178 -3.33 -0.66 5.22
C PHE A 178 -4.71 -0.84 5.85
N PRO A 179 -5.79 -0.29 5.23
CA PRO A 179 -7.15 -0.50 5.71
C PRO A 179 -7.60 -1.96 5.54
N ALA A 180 -8.69 -2.32 6.23
CA ALA A 180 -9.29 -3.65 6.11
C ALA A 180 -9.68 -3.94 4.66
N GLY A 181 -9.28 -5.11 4.14
CA GLY A 181 -9.56 -5.53 2.77
C GLY A 181 -8.75 -4.77 1.69
N ASN A 182 -7.64 -4.12 2.07
CA ASN A 182 -6.76 -3.48 1.08
C ASN A 182 -6.29 -4.49 0.00
N LYS A 183 -6.15 -4.02 -1.24
CA LYS A 183 -5.77 -4.85 -2.40
C LYS A 183 -4.28 -5.18 -2.45
N GLN A 184 -3.49 -4.65 -1.50
CA GLN A 184 -2.06 -4.84 -1.48
C GLN A 184 -1.68 -6.25 -0.96
N GLY A 185 -2.59 -6.89 -0.22
CA GLY A 185 -2.35 -8.20 0.40
C GLY A 185 -1.63 -8.11 1.75
N VAL A 186 -1.45 -6.89 2.27
CA VAL A 186 -0.95 -6.65 3.62
C VAL A 186 -2.12 -6.78 4.59
N LYS A 187 -1.88 -7.28 5.81
CA LYS A 187 -2.96 -7.37 6.81
C LYS A 187 -3.53 -5.99 7.13
N TRP A 188 -4.70 -5.97 7.76
CA TRP A 188 -5.23 -4.73 8.29
C TRP A 188 -4.38 -4.23 9.46
N GLU A 189 -3.89 -2.99 9.36
CA GLU A 189 -3.01 -2.39 10.37
C GLU A 189 -3.58 -1.04 10.84
N PRO A 190 -4.58 -1.03 11.76
CA PRO A 190 -5.18 0.21 12.26
C PRO A 190 -4.17 1.14 12.96
N TRP A 191 -3.04 0.61 13.39
CA TRP A 191 -1.96 1.38 14.00
C TRP A 191 -1.03 2.05 12.99
N HIS A 192 -0.94 1.59 11.73
CA HIS A 192 0.09 2.03 10.77
C HIS A 192 -0.40 3.18 9.87
N TRP A 193 0.29 4.31 9.94
CA TRP A 193 -0.09 5.54 9.24
C TRP A 193 1.12 6.17 8.55
N ARG A 194 0.88 6.78 7.39
CA ARG A 194 1.89 7.56 6.67
C ARG A 194 1.49 9.03 6.58
N TRP A 195 2.48 9.89 6.68
CA TRP A 195 2.31 11.32 6.46
C TRP A 195 2.51 11.67 4.99
N VAL A 196 1.60 12.46 4.43
CA VAL A 196 1.58 12.92 3.04
C VAL A 196 1.34 14.44 2.91
N GLY A 197 1.45 15.16 4.03
CA GLY A 197 1.19 16.59 4.13
C GLY A 197 -0.28 16.93 4.32
N THR A 198 -0.56 17.91 5.16
CA THR A 198 -1.91 18.47 5.42
C THR A 198 -2.60 18.99 4.15
N SER A 199 -1.82 19.31 3.13
CA SER A 199 -2.25 19.59 1.77
C SER A 199 -1.14 19.22 0.79
N ALA A 200 -1.44 19.21 -0.52
CA ALA A 200 -0.42 18.96 -1.54
C ALA A 200 0.70 19.99 -1.57
N THR A 201 0.46 21.21 -1.06
CA THR A 201 1.42 22.32 -1.03
C THR A 201 2.10 22.51 0.32
N ALA A 202 1.76 21.70 1.33
CA ALA A 202 2.43 21.77 2.63
C ALA A 202 3.94 21.48 2.47
N PRO A 203 4.83 22.16 3.24
CA PRO A 203 6.26 21.88 3.20
C PRO A 203 6.54 20.39 3.37
N GLY A 204 7.39 19.80 2.53
CA GLY A 204 7.70 18.37 2.54
C GLY A 204 6.67 17.44 1.88
N ALA A 205 5.43 17.91 1.62
CA ALA A 205 4.35 17.08 1.08
C ALA A 205 4.67 16.56 -0.33
N ALA A 206 5.29 17.36 -1.19
CA ALA A 206 5.67 16.94 -2.54
C ALA A 206 6.58 15.70 -2.52
N ARG A 207 7.58 15.66 -1.64
CA ARG A 207 8.46 14.50 -1.48
C ARG A 207 7.71 13.28 -0.94
N ALA A 208 6.92 13.45 0.11
CA ALA A 208 6.14 12.35 0.69
C ALA A 208 5.15 11.77 -0.34
N ARG A 209 4.39 12.63 -1.02
CA ARG A 209 3.43 12.23 -2.05
C ARG A 209 4.10 11.58 -3.26
N PHE A 210 5.30 12.00 -3.63
CA PHE A 210 6.08 11.31 -4.66
C PHE A 210 6.46 9.89 -4.24
N LEU A 211 7.00 9.71 -3.03
CA LEU A 211 7.34 8.39 -2.49
C LEU A 211 6.12 7.45 -2.41
N PHE A 212 4.97 7.98 -1.98
CA PHE A 212 3.74 7.21 -1.84
C PHE A 212 2.82 7.28 -3.06
N ALA A 213 3.26 7.81 -4.20
CA ALA A 213 2.39 8.03 -5.36
C ALA A 213 1.74 6.73 -5.85
N ARG A 214 2.53 5.65 -5.92
CA ARG A 214 2.05 4.32 -6.32
C ARG A 214 1.09 3.74 -5.28
N ALA A 215 1.44 3.81 -4.01
CA ALA A 215 0.59 3.35 -2.91
C ALA A 215 -0.76 4.07 -2.93
N ARG A 216 -0.77 5.40 -3.00
CA ARG A 216 -1.99 6.20 -3.04
C ARG A 216 -2.88 5.93 -4.25
N ARG A 217 -2.28 5.63 -5.40
CA ARG A 217 -3.03 5.35 -6.64
C ARG A 217 -3.61 3.95 -6.65
N ASP A 218 -2.81 2.94 -6.31
CA ASP A 218 -3.17 1.52 -6.53
C ASP A 218 -3.75 0.86 -5.26
N PHE A 219 -3.39 1.37 -4.08
CA PHE A 219 -3.73 0.85 -2.76
C PHE A 219 -4.18 2.00 -1.84
N ALA A 220 -5.35 2.59 -2.18
CA ALA A 220 -5.87 3.75 -1.50
C ALA A 220 -5.92 3.57 0.03
N ALA A 221 -5.36 4.55 0.75
CA ALA A 221 -5.50 4.63 2.19
C ALA A 221 -6.96 4.86 2.59
N ASN A 222 -7.32 4.49 3.81
CA ASN A 222 -8.63 4.83 4.36
C ASN A 222 -8.55 4.95 5.89
N PRO A 223 -8.74 6.13 6.48
CA PRO A 223 -9.03 7.39 5.81
C PRO A 223 -7.82 7.88 5.00
N ALA A 224 -8.09 8.62 3.92
CA ALA A 224 -7.08 9.23 3.06
C ALA A 224 -7.02 10.75 3.27
N VAL A 225 -5.83 11.33 3.04
CA VAL A 225 -5.66 12.79 2.97
C VAL A 225 -5.93 13.24 1.55
N ASP A 226 -6.88 14.15 1.36
CA ASP A 226 -7.35 14.59 0.03
C ASP A 226 -7.63 13.37 -0.87
N PRO A 227 -8.66 12.55 -0.56
CA PRO A 227 -8.92 11.33 -1.31
C PRO A 227 -9.03 11.66 -2.80
N VAL A 228 -8.21 11.00 -3.62
CA VAL A 228 -8.37 11.06 -5.07
C VAL A 228 -9.78 10.55 -5.36
N PRO A 229 -10.64 11.30 -6.09
CA PRO A 229 -11.98 10.85 -6.37
C PRO A 229 -11.94 9.46 -7.00
N VAL A 230 -12.50 8.47 -6.32
CA VAL A 230 -12.69 7.15 -6.91
C VAL A 230 -13.77 7.34 -7.96
N ILE A 231 -13.37 7.42 -9.24
CA ILE A 231 -14.32 7.35 -10.34
C ILE A 231 -14.85 5.92 -10.32
N VAL A 232 -15.99 5.71 -9.66
CA VAL A 232 -16.72 4.46 -9.76
C VAL A 232 -17.30 4.45 -11.17
N PRO A 233 -16.85 3.58 -12.09
CA PRO A 233 -17.49 3.49 -13.39
C PRO A 233 -18.97 3.16 -13.15
N PRO A 234 -19.91 3.77 -13.90
CA PRO A 234 -21.32 3.50 -13.73
C PRO A 234 -21.56 1.98 -13.84
N PRO A 235 -22.53 1.42 -13.09
CA PRO A 235 -22.87 0.02 -13.22
C PRO A 235 -23.13 -0.27 -14.70
N VAL A 236 -22.45 -1.29 -15.24
CA VAL A 236 -22.73 -1.75 -16.59
C VAL A 236 -24.16 -2.28 -16.59
N VAL A 237 -25.09 -1.45 -17.07
CA VAL A 237 -26.46 -1.88 -17.33
C VAL A 237 -26.38 -2.89 -18.46
N ARG A 238 -26.34 -4.18 -18.10
CA ARG A 238 -26.51 -5.25 -19.06
C ARG A 238 -27.94 -5.13 -19.56
N THR A 239 -28.12 -4.57 -20.76
CA THR A 239 -29.39 -4.63 -21.47
C THR A 239 -29.79 -6.09 -21.57
N ILE A 240 -30.90 -6.46 -20.94
CA ILE A 240 -31.53 -7.77 -21.12
C ILE A 240 -31.80 -7.88 -22.62
N ALA A 241 -31.21 -8.90 -23.26
CA ALA A 241 -31.47 -9.16 -24.66
C ALA A 241 -32.98 -9.30 -24.86
N PRO A 242 -33.57 -8.66 -25.89
CA PRO A 242 -34.99 -8.79 -26.15
C PRO A 242 -35.34 -10.28 -26.31
N PRO A 243 -36.50 -10.73 -25.77
CA PRO A 243 -36.90 -12.12 -25.91
C PRO A 243 -36.93 -12.51 -27.39
N PRO A 244 -36.50 -13.74 -27.74
CA PRO A 244 -36.49 -14.19 -29.13
C PRO A 244 -37.89 -14.05 -29.73
N ALA A 245 -37.96 -13.52 -30.95
CA ALA A 245 -39.22 -13.32 -31.65
C ALA A 245 -40.01 -14.64 -31.73
N ASP A 246 -41.28 -14.60 -31.31
CA ASP A 246 -42.21 -15.72 -31.40
C ASP A 246 -42.41 -16.15 -32.87
N THR A 247 -41.65 -17.15 -33.30
CA THR A 247 -41.76 -17.76 -34.63
C THR A 247 -43.01 -18.64 -34.78
N GLY A 248 -43.82 -18.80 -33.72
CA GLY A 248 -45.01 -19.65 -33.68
C GLY A 248 -46.17 -19.13 -34.52
N LYS A 249 -46.31 -17.80 -34.70
CA LYS A 249 -47.43 -17.23 -35.47
C LYS A 249 -47.27 -17.36 -36.99
N ARG A 250 -46.04 -17.45 -37.52
CA ARG A 250 -45.81 -17.64 -38.98
C ARG A 250 -46.19 -19.04 -39.46
N LYS A 251 -45.93 -20.09 -38.67
CA LYS A 251 -46.30 -21.48 -39.05
C LYS A 251 -47.81 -21.73 -39.04
N LYS A 252 -48.57 -21.06 -38.17
CA LYS A 252 -50.04 -21.23 -38.09
C LYS A 252 -50.78 -20.55 -39.26
N ARG A 253 -50.22 -19.47 -39.82
CA ARG A 253 -50.77 -18.77 -40.99
C ARG A 253 -50.51 -19.53 -42.30
N GLN A 254 -49.34 -20.18 -42.44
CA GLN A 254 -49.03 -21.01 -43.62
C GLN A 254 -49.89 -22.29 -43.68
N ARG A 255 -50.14 -22.95 -42.54
CA ARG A 255 -50.98 -24.18 -42.49
C ARG A 255 -52.46 -23.93 -42.77
N ARG A 256 -53.00 -22.72 -42.52
CA ARG A 256 -54.39 -22.37 -42.86
C ARG A 256 -54.56 -22.06 -44.35
N LYS A 257 -53.52 -21.58 -45.04
CA LYS A 257 -53.57 -21.33 -46.49
C LYS A 257 -53.60 -22.65 -47.28
N ASN A 258 -52.78 -23.63 -46.89
CA ASN A 258 -52.71 -24.93 -47.60
C ASN A 258 -53.90 -25.88 -47.34
N LYS A 259 -54.85 -25.53 -46.45
CA LYS A 259 -56.08 -26.30 -46.21
C LYS A 259 -57.31 -25.69 -46.93
N ALA A 260 -57.15 -24.54 -47.59
CA ALA A 260 -58.20 -23.93 -48.40
C ALA A 260 -58.06 -24.23 -49.91
N GLU A 261 -57.02 -24.95 -50.31
CA GLU A 261 -56.71 -25.34 -51.70
C GLU A 261 -56.72 -26.86 -51.91
N ARG A 262 -57.47 -27.61 -51.09
CA ARG A 262 -57.79 -29.04 -51.28
C ARG A 262 -59.26 -29.31 -51.00
#